data_AF-A0A968U3J4-F1
#
_entry.id   AF-A0A968U3J4-F1
#
_cell.length_a   1.000
_cell.length_b   1.000
_cell.length_c   1.000
_cell.angle_alpha   90.00
_cell.angle_beta   90.00
_cell.angle_gamma   90.00
#
_symmetry.space_group_name_H-M   'P 1'
#
loop_
_entity.id
_entity.type
_entity.pdbx_description
1 polymer ?
#
loop_
_entity_poly.entity_id
_entity_poly.type
_entity_poly.pdbx_seq_one_letter_code
_entity_poly.pdbx_strand_id
1 'polypeptide(L)' 'MIFDQVLALSPNHAQTYFNRGVMHYQMGNVGEAIADLQQAAQCFHEQGETIAYQNTLHVLEQMQTTPSAFA' A
#
# COMPACT_ATOMS: atom_id res chain seq x y z
N MET A 1 3.88 15.36 -4.01
CA MET A 1 2.42 15.21 -3.91
C MET A 1 2.01 15.29 -2.44
N ILE A 2 0.72 15.48 -2.10
CA ILE A 2 0.27 15.63 -0.69
C ILE A 2 0.74 14.47 0.20
N PHE A 3 0.79 13.24 -0.34
CA PHE A 3 1.27 12.07 0.38
C PHE A 3 2.71 12.19 0.84
N ASP A 4 3.61 12.69 0.00
CA ASP A 4 5.04 12.82 0.35
C ASP A 4 5.23 13.84 1.49
N GLN A 5 4.41 14.89 1.53
CA GLN A 5 4.44 15.87 2.62
C GLN A 5 3.96 15.24 3.94
N VAL A 6 2.90 14.44 3.90
CA VAL A 6 2.40 13.74 5.09
C VAL A 6 3.43 12.72 5.58
N LEU A 7 4.07 11.97 4.68
CA LEU A 7 5.09 10.99 5.02
C LEU A 7 6.40 11.63 5.51
N ALA A 8 6.72 12.85 5.07
CA ALA A 8 7.84 13.61 5.62
C ALA A 8 7.62 14.02 7.08
N LEU A 9 6.36 14.28 7.47
CA LEU A 9 6.00 14.63 8.85
C LEU A 9 5.77 13.40 9.73
N SER A 10 5.20 12.34 9.15
CA SER A 10 4.85 11.10 9.83
C SER A 10 5.25 9.90 8.97
N PRO A 11 6.52 9.47 9.02
CA PRO A 11 7.04 8.38 8.18
C PRO A 11 6.37 7.04 8.40
N ASN A 12 5.64 6.86 9.52
CA ASN A 12 4.97 5.62 9.86
C ASN A 12 3.45 5.71 9.65
N HIS A 13 2.96 6.69 8.88
CA HIS A 13 1.53 6.88 8.68
C HIS A 13 0.96 5.86 7.67
N ALA A 14 0.61 4.68 8.19
CA ALA A 14 0.14 3.51 7.44
C ALA A 14 -0.95 3.82 6.41
N GLN A 15 -1.95 4.62 6.79
CA GLN A 15 -3.05 4.98 5.90
C GLN A 15 -2.61 5.83 4.70
N THR A 16 -1.58 6.67 4.85
CA THR A 16 -1.04 7.43 3.72
C THR A 16 -0.35 6.53 2.71
N TYR A 17 0.45 5.57 3.17
CA TYR A 17 1.03 4.56 2.27
C TYR A 17 -0.05 3.75 1.56
N PHE A 18 -1.08 3.31 2.29
CA PHE A 18 -2.20 2.57 1.69
C PHE A 18 -2.89 3.38 0.58
N ASN A 19 -3.24 4.64 0.89
CA ASN A 19 -3.90 5.52 -0.07
C ASN A 19 -3.02 5.83 -1.29
N ARG A 20 -1.71 6.05 -1.09
CA ARG A 20 -0.77 6.29 -2.19
C ARG A 20 -0.62 5.05 -3.06
N GLY A 21 -0.55 3.87 -2.45
CA GLY A 21 -0.49 2.59 -3.18
C GLY A 21 -1.75 2.34 -4.02
N VAL A 22 -2.94 2.62 -3.49
CA VAL A 22 -4.20 2.54 -4.25
C VAL A 22 -4.20 3.52 -5.43
N MET A 23 -3.70 4.75 -5.26
CA MET A 23 -3.57 5.71 -6.36
C MET A 23 -2.59 5.22 -7.44
N HIS A 24 -1.42 4.71 -7.06
CA HIS A 24 -0.46 4.12 -8.01
C HIS A 24 -1.09 2.96 -8.79
N TYR A 25 -1.88 2.11 -8.12
CA TYR A 25 -2.57 1.01 -8.79
C TYR A 25 -3.58 1.52 -9.84
N GLN A 26 -4.37 2.54 -9.48
CA GLN A 26 -5.32 3.17 -10.40
C GLN A 26 -4.63 3.84 -11.60
N MET A 27 -3.39 4.30 -11.42
CA MET A 27 -2.56 4.86 -12.49
C MET A 27 -1.87 3.80 -13.35
N GLY A 28 -2.03 2.51 -13.04
CA GLY A 28 -1.35 1.40 -13.72
C GLY A 28 0.09 1.17 -13.25
N ASN A 29 0.55 1.90 -12.24
CA ASN A 29 1.89 1.79 -11.67
C ASN A 29 1.93 0.67 -10.62
N VAL A 30 1.70 -0.56 -11.05
CA VAL A 30 1.51 -1.73 -10.16
C VAL A 30 2.71 -1.94 -9.24
N GLY A 31 3.95 -1.72 -9.73
CA GLY A 31 5.15 -1.87 -8.90
C GLY A 31 5.21 -0.88 -7.73
N GLU A 32 4.91 0.40 -7.99
CA GLU A 32 4.86 1.44 -6.96
C GLU A 32 3.72 1.17 -5.97
N ALA A 33 2.59 0.69 -6.48
CA ALA A 33 1.44 0.32 -5.65
C ALA A 33 1.77 -0.78 -4.65
N ILE A 34 2.45 -1.84 -5.10
CA ILE A 34 2.88 -2.95 -4.23
C ILE A 34 3.85 -2.46 -3.16
N ALA A 35 4.83 -1.64 -3.53
CA ALA A 35 5.82 -1.11 -2.59
C ALA A 35 5.15 -0.27 -1.48
N ASP A 36 4.22 0.60 -1.85
CA ASP A 36 3.46 1.40 -0.88
C ASP A 36 2.55 0.55 0.00
N LEU A 37 1.84 -0.43 -0.56
CA LEU A 37 0.98 -1.32 0.22
C LEU A 37 1.79 -2.20 1.18
N GLN A 38 3.00 -2.64 0.82
CA GLN A 38 3.90 -3.36 1.73
C GLN A 38 4.28 -2.49 2.93
N GLN A 39 4.64 -1.22 2.68
CA GLN A 39 4.97 -0.29 3.75
C GLN A 39 3.77 -0.01 4.65
N ALA A 40 2.57 0.11 4.06
CA ALA A 40 1.33 0.25 4.82
C ALA A 40 1.08 -0.96 5.74
N ALA A 41 1.24 -2.18 5.22
CA ALA A 41 1.07 -3.41 6.01
C ALA A 41 2.04 -3.46 7.19
N GLN A 42 3.31 -3.14 6.96
CA GLN A 42 4.30 -3.09 8.04
C GLN A 42 3.90 -2.07 9.13
N CYS A 43 3.53 -0.85 8.73
CA CYS A 43 3.12 0.17 9.69
C CYS A 43 1.84 -0.21 10.46
N PHE A 44 0.84 -0.83 9.80
CA PHE A 44 -0.35 -1.33 10.49
C PHE A 44 -0.02 -2.42 11.51
N HIS A 45 0.89 -3.33 11.16
CA HIS A 45 1.37 -4.36 12.09
C HIS A 45 2.06 -3.74 13.32
N GLU A 46 2.97 -2.79 13.10
CA GLU A 46 3.68 -2.07 14.17
C GLU A 46 2.72 -1.26 15.08
N GLN A 47 1.62 -0.77 14.54
CA GLN A 47 0.58 -0.03 15.28
C GLN A 47 -0.42 -0.95 16.01
N GLY A 48 -0.37 -2.27 15.78
CA GLY A 48 -1.35 -3.21 16.31
C GLY A 48 -2.69 -3.23 15.57
N GLU A 49 -2.79 -2.54 14.43
CA GLU A 49 -3.97 -2.43 13.57
C GLU A 49 -4.17 -3.70 12.74
N THR A 50 -4.46 -4.80 13.43
CA THR A 50 -4.46 -6.16 12.87
C THR A 50 -5.44 -6.33 11.71
N ILE A 51 -6.61 -5.68 11.77
CA ILE A 51 -7.62 -5.74 10.70
C ILE A 51 -7.10 -5.05 9.44
N ALA A 52 -6.53 -3.85 9.58
CA ALA A 52 -5.98 -3.10 8.44
C ALA A 52 -4.76 -3.83 7.84
N TYR A 53 -3.92 -4.42 8.68
CA TYR A 53 -2.82 -5.28 8.26
C TYR A 53 -3.31 -6.46 7.41
N GLN A 54 -4.27 -7.24 7.90
CA GLN A 54 -4.82 -8.40 7.18
C GLN A 54 -5.48 -7.99 5.86
N ASN A 55 -6.26 -6.91 5.87
CA ASN A 55 -6.88 -6.38 4.65
C ASN A 55 -5.82 -5.97 3.62
N THR A 56 -4.75 -5.32 4.05
CA THR A 56 -3.65 -4.88 3.17
C THR A 56 -2.91 -6.07 2.57
N LEU A 57 -2.67 -7.12 3.37
CA LEU A 57 -2.07 -8.37 2.87
C LEU A 57 -2.96 -9.05 1.82
N HIS A 58 -4.27 -9.11 2.04
CA HIS A 58 -5.20 -9.70 1.08
C HIS A 58 -5.16 -8.97 -0.27
N VAL A 59 -5.09 -7.65 -0.26
CA VAL A 59 -4.93 -6.84 -1.48
C VAL A 59 -3.60 -7.17 -2.17
N LEU A 60 -2.50 -7.24 -1.43
CA LEU A 60 -1.19 -7.59 -1.97
C LEU A 60 -1.18 -8.98 -2.62
N GLU A 61 -1.81 -9.98 -1.99
CA GLU A 61 -1.95 -11.32 -2.55
C GLU A 61 -2.70 -11.29 -3.89
N GLN A 62 -3.82 -10.56 -3.96
CA GLN A 62 -4.59 -10.42 -5.20
C GLN A 62 -3.78 -9.76 -6.33
N MET A 63 -2.95 -8.77 -5.99
CA MET A 63 -2.11 -8.06 -6.97
C MET A 63 -0.91 -8.87 -7.45
N GLN A 64 -0.38 -9.78 -6.63
CA GLN A 64 0.72 -10.68 -7.00
C GLN A 64 0.24 -11.92 -7.75
N THR A 65 -0.97 -12.39 -7.45
CA THR A 65 -1.54 -13.60 -8.06
C THR A 65 -2.34 -13.33 -9.31
N THR A 66 -2.69 -12.07 -9.62
CA THR A 66 -3.24 -11.71 -10.92
C THR A 66 -2.14 -11.88 -11.97
N PRO A 67 -2.22 -12.92 -12.84
CA PRO A 67 -1.33 -12.96 -13.99
C PRO A 67 -1.72 -11.74 -14.81
N SER A 68 -0.75 -10.89 -15.13
CA SER A 68 -0.95 -9.75 -16.01
C SER A 68 -1.62 -10.24 -17.30
N ALA A 69 -2.94 -10.11 -17.41
CA ALA A 69 -3.74 -10.66 -18.50
C ALA A 69 -3.61 -9.82 -19.79
N PHE A 70 -2.49 -9.10 -19.91
CA PHE A 70 -2.18 -8.18 -21.00
C PHE A 70 -0.71 -8.31 -21.44
N ALA A 71 -0.16 -9.53 -21.42
CA ALA A 71 1.07 -9.85 -22.14
C ALA A 71 0.74 -10.36 -23.55
#